data_AF-A0A8J2J4W1-F1
#
_entry.id   AF-A0A8J2J4W1-F1
#
_cell.length_a   1.000
_cell.length_b   1.000
_cell.length_c   1.000
_cell.angle_alpha   90.00
_cell.angle_beta   90.00
_cell.angle_gamma   90.00
#
_symmetry.space_group_name_H-M   'P 1'
#
loop_
_entity.id
_entity.type
_entity.pdbx_description
1 polymer ?
#
loop_
_entity_poly.entity_id
_entity_poly.type
_entity_poly.pdbx_seq_one_letter_code
_entity_poly.pdbx_strand_id
1 'polypeptide(L)'
;MYSKLISFLGIALISLAIADGASPVTISLSARELPISDPFGGKPDPYIVVFYAFGSTGKFEQIGKTAVLSDTQNPNWSDEIKVDNFVPGTSQRLRFEVWDEDVDSDDLLGTVEFFLAELSNAESGRLEKELGIQENGRLIVQNIARQNLTSNKF
;
A
#
# COMPACT_ATOMS: atom_id res chain seq x y z
N MET A 1 48.68 25.57 21.80
CA MET A 1 48.22 26.34 20.62
C MET A 1 47.85 25.32 19.56
N TYR A 2 46.58 25.35 19.12
CA TYR A 2 45.87 24.38 18.24
C TYR A 2 45.60 22.97 18.80
N SER A 3 44.69 22.93 19.77
CA SER A 3 43.65 21.88 19.81
C SER A 3 42.75 22.06 18.58
N LYS A 4 42.76 21.10 17.67
CA LYS A 4 41.69 20.93 16.68
C LYS A 4 41.06 19.57 16.94
N LEU A 5 39.95 19.60 17.66
CA LEU A 5 38.94 18.55 17.57
C LEU A 5 38.64 18.33 16.09
N ILE A 6 39.01 17.16 15.58
CA ILE A 6 38.47 16.69 14.32
C ILE A 6 37.01 16.35 14.61
N SER A 7 36.18 17.34 14.33
CA SER A 7 34.76 17.24 14.08
C SER A 7 34.50 16.24 12.95
N PHE A 8 34.05 15.04 13.30
CA PHE A 8 33.21 14.26 12.40
C PHE A 8 31.95 13.82 13.16
N LEU A 9 31.10 14.81 13.41
CA LEU A 9 29.63 14.74 13.45
C LEU A 9 29.07 14.23 12.09
N GLY A 10 29.66 13.18 11.51
CA GLY A 10 29.31 12.68 10.18
C GLY A 10 28.80 11.24 10.16
N ILE A 11 28.96 10.50 11.26
CA ILE A 11 28.57 9.08 11.33
C ILE A 11 27.45 8.84 12.36
N ALA A 12 27.02 9.88 13.08
CA ALA A 12 25.85 9.81 13.97
C ALA A 12 24.51 10.04 13.22
N LEU A 13 24.36 9.50 12.02
CA LEU A 13 23.08 9.54 11.28
C LEU A 13 22.71 8.23 10.57
N ILE A 14 23.50 7.17 10.76
CA ILE A 14 23.09 5.80 10.37
C ILE A 14 22.45 5.06 11.57
N SER A 15 22.51 5.62 12.78
CA SER A 15 21.73 5.12 13.93
C SER A 15 20.38 5.84 14.04
N LEU A 16 19.55 5.81 13.00
CA LEU A 16 18.13 5.64 13.27
C LEU A 16 17.95 4.15 13.36
N ALA A 17 17.95 3.62 14.59
CA ALA A 17 17.78 2.21 14.86
C ALA A 17 16.61 1.70 14.01
N ILE A 18 16.94 0.94 12.96
CA ILE A 18 16.01 -0.03 12.42
C ILE A 18 15.68 -0.85 13.67
N ALA A 19 14.47 -0.69 14.22
CA ALA A 19 14.02 -1.52 15.34
C ALA A 19 14.37 -2.95 14.94
N ASP A 20 15.21 -3.65 15.70
CA ASP A 20 15.86 -4.91 15.31
C ASP A 20 14.88 -5.81 14.54
N GLY A 21 14.99 -5.86 13.20
CA GLY A 21 14.03 -6.55 12.32
C GLY A 21 13.03 -5.71 11.50
N ALA A 22 13.08 -4.38 11.52
CA ALA A 22 12.25 -3.54 10.65
C ALA A 22 12.75 -3.60 9.19
N SER A 23 11.84 -3.77 8.24
CA SER A 23 12.17 -3.84 6.81
C SER A 23 11.20 -3.04 5.97
N PRO A 24 11.63 -2.44 4.85
CA PRO A 24 10.70 -1.78 3.95
C PRO A 24 9.89 -2.83 3.17
N VAL A 25 8.59 -2.58 3.02
CA VAL A 25 7.71 -3.35 2.13
C VAL A 25 7.22 -2.42 1.04
N THR A 26 7.39 -2.83 -0.22
CA THR A 26 6.86 -2.07 -1.36
C THR A 26 5.75 -2.88 -2.02
N ILE A 27 4.62 -2.23 -2.29
CA ILE A 27 3.43 -2.87 -2.82
C ILE A 27 3.01 -2.23 -4.14
N SER A 28 2.62 -3.08 -5.09
CA SER A 28 1.92 -2.70 -6.31
C SER A 28 0.44 -3.03 -6.16
N LEU A 29 -0.42 -2.19 -6.77
CA LEU A 29 -1.87 -2.29 -6.63
C LEU A 29 -2.54 -2.54 -7.98
N SER A 30 -3.57 -3.37 -7.97
CA SER A 30 -4.48 -3.55 -9.12
C SER A 30 -5.86 -3.92 -8.61
N ALA A 31 -6.90 -3.64 -9.38
CA ALA A 31 -8.26 -4.05 -9.05
C ALA A 31 -8.94 -4.70 -10.25
N ARG A 32 -9.96 -5.51 -9.99
CA ARG A 32 -10.72 -6.22 -11.02
C ARG A 32 -12.19 -6.15 -10.72
N GLU A 33 -12.99 -6.08 -11.79
CA GLU A 33 -14.45 -6.05 -11.73
C GLU A 33 -14.99 -4.97 -10.79
N LEU A 34 -14.37 -3.79 -10.79
CA LEU A 34 -14.87 -2.66 -9.99
C LEU A 34 -16.32 -2.33 -10.35
N PRO A 35 -17.14 -1.96 -9.35
CA PRO A 35 -18.52 -1.59 -9.58
C PRO A 35 -18.61 -0.32 -10.43
N ILE A 36 -19.69 -0.23 -11.21
CA ILE A 36 -20.04 1.00 -11.92
C ILE A 36 -20.77 1.90 -10.92
N SER A 37 -20.23 3.09 -10.65
CA SER A 37 -20.89 4.09 -9.81
C SER A 37 -21.67 5.12 -10.63
N ASP A 38 -21.24 5.41 -11.87
CA ASP A 38 -21.87 6.43 -12.71
C ASP A 38 -23.36 6.14 -13.03
N PRO A 39 -24.28 7.07 -12.70
CA PRO A 39 -25.71 6.99 -13.03
C PRO A 39 -26.04 6.72 -14.50
N PHE A 40 -25.15 7.05 -15.43
CA PHE A 40 -25.35 6.86 -16.88
C PHE A 40 -24.68 5.60 -17.43
N GLY A 41 -24.11 4.76 -16.55
CA GLY A 41 -23.48 3.50 -16.93
C GLY A 41 -22.07 3.64 -17.51
N GLY A 42 -21.39 4.77 -17.25
CA GLY A 42 -19.96 4.94 -17.51
C GLY A 42 -19.13 3.95 -16.69
N LYS A 43 -17.94 3.59 -17.18
CA LYS A 43 -17.00 2.84 -16.31
C LYS A 43 -16.33 3.83 -15.35
N PRO A 44 -15.91 3.36 -14.17
CA PRO A 44 -15.26 4.23 -13.20
C PRO A 44 -13.90 4.74 -13.72
N ASP A 45 -13.47 5.85 -13.13
CA ASP A 45 -12.15 6.46 -13.20
C ASP A 45 -11.40 6.19 -11.87
N PRO A 46 -10.97 4.94 -11.60
CA PRO A 46 -10.57 4.56 -10.25
C PRO A 46 -9.19 5.05 -9.81
N TYR A 47 -9.09 5.37 -8.52
CA TYR A 47 -7.84 5.58 -7.78
C TYR A 47 -7.91 4.98 -6.37
N ILE A 48 -6.75 4.83 -5.72
CA ILE A 48 -6.66 4.28 -4.36
C ILE A 48 -5.96 5.25 -3.43
N VAL A 49 -6.53 5.48 -2.25
CA VAL A 49 -5.86 6.10 -1.11
C VAL A 49 -5.41 5.01 -0.15
N VAL A 50 -4.13 5.02 0.21
CA VAL A 50 -3.53 4.01 1.10
C VAL A 50 -3.21 4.64 2.43
N PHE A 51 -3.69 3.99 3.48
CA PHE A 51 -3.43 4.35 4.87
C PHE A 51 -2.68 3.25 5.59
N TYR A 52 -1.89 3.66 6.57
CA TYR A 52 -1.10 2.78 7.40
C TYR A 52 -1.25 3.15 8.87
N ALA A 53 -1.35 2.13 9.71
CA ALA A 53 -1.40 2.28 11.17
C ALA A 53 -0.33 1.40 11.82
N PHE A 54 0.42 1.99 12.76
CA PHE A 54 1.46 1.30 13.54
C PHE A 54 1.09 1.27 15.03
N GLY A 55 1.15 0.09 15.64
CA GLY A 55 1.01 -0.07 17.08
C GLY A 55 -0.43 0.04 17.58
N SER A 56 -0.59 0.18 18.91
CA SER A 56 -1.87 0.13 19.61
C SER A 56 -2.71 1.41 19.51
N THR A 57 -2.16 2.49 18.96
CA THR A 57 -2.91 3.75 18.76
C THR A 57 -4.04 3.57 17.74
N GLY A 58 -3.88 2.62 16.79
CA GLY A 58 -4.86 2.33 15.75
C GLY A 58 -5.14 3.50 14.80
N LYS A 59 -4.37 4.59 14.88
CA LYS A 59 -4.56 5.78 14.04
C LYS A 59 -4.00 5.49 12.65
N PHE A 60 -4.86 5.63 11.65
CA PHE A 60 -4.48 5.54 10.25
C PHE A 60 -3.92 6.88 9.77
N GLU A 61 -2.79 6.81 9.08
CA GLU A 61 -2.16 7.95 8.40
C GLU A 61 -2.04 7.61 6.91
N GLN A 62 -2.39 8.57 6.05
CA GLN A 62 -2.27 8.40 4.61
C GLN A 62 -0.78 8.33 4.23
N ILE A 63 -0.40 7.26 3.53
CA ILE A 63 0.97 7.02 3.06
C ILE A 63 1.12 7.07 1.55
N GLY A 64 0.00 7.12 0.82
CA GLY A 64 0.04 7.22 -0.64
C GLY A 64 -1.33 7.41 -1.27
N LYS A 65 -1.32 7.85 -2.52
CA LYS A 65 -2.46 7.89 -3.43
C LYS A 65 -1.96 7.49 -4.82
N THR A 66 -2.69 6.64 -5.53
CA THR A 66 -2.34 6.24 -6.91
C THR A 66 -2.77 7.30 -7.92
N ALA A 67 -2.30 7.17 -9.15
CA ALA A 67 -2.90 7.87 -10.29
C ALA A 67 -4.37 7.46 -10.48
N VAL A 68 -5.13 8.35 -11.11
CA VAL A 68 -6.47 8.07 -11.63
C VAL A 68 -6.30 7.39 -12.99
N LEU A 69 -7.04 6.30 -13.22
CA LEU A 69 -7.05 5.60 -14.50
C LEU A 69 -8.45 5.66 -15.10
N SER A 70 -8.60 6.23 -16.28
CA SER A 70 -9.95 6.48 -16.81
C SER A 70 -10.62 5.25 -17.43
N ASP A 71 -11.95 5.22 -17.35
CA ASP A 71 -12.89 4.32 -18.04
C ASP A 71 -12.53 2.82 -17.91
N THR A 72 -12.22 2.36 -16.68
CA THR A 72 -11.76 0.99 -16.42
C THR A 72 -12.26 0.36 -15.13
N GLN A 73 -12.86 -0.82 -15.25
CA GLN A 73 -13.17 -1.68 -14.09
C GLN A 73 -12.02 -2.60 -13.68
N ASN A 74 -10.92 -2.60 -14.44
CA ASN A 74 -9.79 -3.51 -14.24
C ASN A 74 -8.44 -2.77 -14.19
N PRO A 75 -8.29 -1.75 -13.32
CA PRO A 75 -7.09 -0.92 -13.27
C PRO A 75 -5.85 -1.71 -12.86
N ASN A 76 -4.71 -1.30 -13.44
CA ASN A 76 -3.37 -1.70 -13.02
C ASN A 76 -2.57 -0.41 -12.81
N TRP A 77 -2.45 0.02 -11.56
CA TRP A 77 -1.68 1.21 -11.23
C TRP A 77 -0.19 0.91 -11.33
N SER A 78 0.55 1.83 -11.94
CA SER A 78 2.03 1.75 -12.00
C SER A 78 2.69 2.31 -10.73
N ASP A 79 1.89 2.88 -9.83
CA ASP A 79 2.35 3.44 -8.56
C ASP A 79 2.81 2.33 -7.61
N GLU A 80 3.97 2.56 -7.00
CA GLU A 80 4.51 1.72 -5.94
C GLU A 80 4.34 2.42 -4.60
N ILE A 81 3.67 1.78 -3.65
CA ILE A 81 3.48 2.33 -2.31
C ILE A 81 4.48 1.67 -1.36
N LYS A 82 5.26 2.47 -0.65
CA LYS A 82 6.30 2.00 0.26
C LYS A 82 5.88 2.17 1.72
N VAL A 83 6.02 1.11 2.50
CA VAL A 83 5.94 1.11 3.95
C VAL A 83 7.35 0.92 4.49
N ASP A 84 7.97 1.97 5.02
CA ASP A 84 9.39 1.92 5.40
C ASP A 84 9.69 1.05 6.62
N ASN A 85 8.71 0.90 7.53
CA ASN A 85 8.94 0.38 8.88
C ASN A 85 8.09 -0.87 9.20
N PHE A 86 8.12 -1.91 8.35
CA PHE A 86 7.46 -3.18 8.68
C PHE A 86 8.25 -3.96 9.74
N VAL A 87 7.64 -4.25 10.89
CA VAL A 87 8.22 -4.97 12.03
C VAL A 87 7.40 -6.25 12.28
N PRO A 88 7.93 -7.45 11.93
CA PRO A 88 7.25 -8.71 12.18
C PRO A 88 6.80 -8.88 13.64
N GLY A 89 5.61 -9.45 13.84
CA GLY A 89 5.06 -9.68 15.19
C GLY A 89 4.40 -8.46 15.84
N THR A 90 4.35 -7.31 15.16
CA THR A 90 3.63 -6.12 15.63
C THR A 90 2.29 -5.91 14.91
N SER A 91 1.36 -5.20 15.54
CA SER A 91 0.10 -4.80 14.89
C SER A 91 0.33 -3.65 13.92
N GLN A 92 0.44 -4.02 12.65
CA GLN A 92 0.58 -3.08 11.54
C GLN A 92 -0.51 -3.35 10.53
N ARG A 93 -1.33 -2.33 10.26
CA ARG A 93 -2.49 -2.46 9.37
C ARG A 93 -2.34 -1.56 8.17
N LEU A 94 -2.80 -2.06 7.04
CA LEU A 94 -3.02 -1.29 5.84
C LEU A 94 -4.51 -1.18 5.60
N ARG A 95 -4.94 0.02 5.21
CA ARG A 95 -6.28 0.28 4.70
C ARG A 95 -6.18 0.89 3.32
N PHE A 96 -7.00 0.41 2.42
CA PHE A 96 -7.11 0.85 1.05
C PHE A 96 -8.54 1.32 0.85
N GLU A 97 -8.70 2.55 0.40
CA GLU A 97 -9.98 3.10 -0.04
C GLU A 97 -9.90 3.28 -1.55
N VAL A 98 -10.78 2.57 -2.27
CA VAL A 98 -10.89 2.63 -3.73
C VAL A 98 -11.99 3.61 -4.07
N TRP A 99 -11.65 4.62 -4.86
CA TRP A 99 -12.52 5.74 -5.22
C TRP A 99 -12.72 5.80 -6.72
N ASP A 100 -13.86 6.32 -7.14
CA ASP A 100 -14.18 6.77 -8.49
C ASP A 100 -14.00 8.29 -8.57
N GLU A 101 -13.19 8.81 -9.50
CA GLU A 101 -13.09 10.26 -9.70
C GLU A 101 -14.27 10.76 -10.53
N ASP A 102 -15.09 11.63 -9.94
CA ASP A 102 -16.28 12.18 -10.57
C ASP A 102 -16.22 13.71 -10.62
N VAL A 103 -17.00 14.32 -11.52
CA VAL A 103 -16.99 15.78 -11.73
C VAL A 103 -17.45 16.54 -10.48
N ASP A 104 -18.45 16.00 -9.77
CA ASP A 104 -19.08 16.67 -8.62
C ASP A 104 -18.50 16.21 -7.28
N SER A 105 -18.44 14.90 -7.06
CA SER A 105 -17.91 14.30 -5.83
C SER A 105 -17.51 12.85 -6.09
N ASP A 106 -16.27 12.52 -5.75
CA ASP A 106 -15.75 11.15 -5.85
C ASP A 106 -16.58 10.15 -5.04
N ASP A 107 -16.87 9.00 -5.64
CA ASP A 107 -17.63 7.92 -5.02
C ASP A 107 -16.70 6.85 -4.42
N LEU A 108 -16.95 6.45 -3.17
CA LEU A 108 -16.22 5.36 -2.55
C LEU A 108 -16.75 4.01 -3.07
N LEU A 109 -15.95 3.35 -3.91
CA LEU A 109 -16.25 2.04 -4.47
C LEU A 109 -16.06 0.91 -3.45
N GLY A 110 -15.11 1.06 -2.52
CA GLY A 110 -14.88 0.06 -1.49
C GLY A 110 -13.70 0.32 -0.57
N THR A 111 -13.71 -0.39 0.56
CA THR A 111 -12.61 -0.37 1.54
C THR A 111 -12.10 -1.77 1.82
N VAL A 112 -10.78 -1.91 1.87
CA VAL A 112 -10.08 -3.14 2.26
C VAL A 112 -9.12 -2.82 3.39
N GLU A 113 -9.20 -3.57 4.50
CA GLU A 113 -8.25 -3.47 5.61
C GLU A 113 -7.69 -4.85 5.93
N PHE A 114 -6.37 -4.95 6.11
CA PHE A 114 -5.72 -6.16 6.58
C PHE A 114 -4.41 -5.88 7.31
N PHE A 115 -3.88 -6.89 8.01
CA PHE A 115 -2.59 -6.79 8.67
C PHE A 115 -1.44 -6.97 7.67
N LEU A 116 -0.42 -6.10 7.71
CA LEU A 116 0.74 -6.20 6.82
C LEU A 116 1.49 -7.55 6.94
N ALA A 117 1.37 -8.20 8.09
CA ALA A 117 1.86 -9.55 8.30
C ALA A 117 1.18 -10.59 7.38
N GLU A 118 -0.10 -10.40 7.04
CA GLU A 118 -0.84 -11.29 6.12
C GLU A 118 -0.21 -11.27 4.72
N LEU A 119 0.10 -10.08 4.20
CA LEU A 119 0.76 -9.92 2.90
C LEU A 119 2.18 -10.50 2.92
N SER A 120 2.87 -10.33 4.05
CA SER A 120 4.23 -10.83 4.24
C SER A 120 4.29 -12.36 4.36
N ASN A 121 3.19 -13.00 4.78
CA ASN A 121 3.07 -14.45 4.94
C ASN A 121 2.43 -15.12 3.71
N ALA A 122 1.82 -14.37 2.79
CA ALA A 122 1.29 -14.92 1.54
C ALA A 122 2.42 -15.54 0.71
N GLU A 123 2.23 -16.77 0.24
CA GLU A 123 3.28 -17.56 -0.45
C GLU A 123 3.86 -16.85 -1.68
N SER A 124 3.00 -16.18 -2.46
CA SER A 124 3.36 -15.39 -3.63
C SER A 124 3.59 -13.90 -3.33
N GLY A 125 3.46 -13.49 -2.07
CA GLY A 125 3.38 -12.08 -1.68
C GLY A 125 2.16 -11.35 -2.27
N ARG A 126 1.13 -12.10 -2.67
CA ARG A 126 -0.10 -11.60 -3.29
C ARG A 126 -1.28 -11.81 -2.37
N LEU A 127 -2.09 -10.78 -2.18
CA LEU A 127 -3.40 -10.88 -1.54
C LEU A 127 -4.47 -10.36 -2.49
N GLU A 128 -5.58 -11.09 -2.55
CA GLU A 128 -6.81 -10.64 -3.22
C GLU A 128 -7.90 -10.49 -2.15
N LYS A 129 -8.58 -9.36 -2.14
CA LYS A 129 -9.60 -9.00 -1.15
C LYS A 129 -10.80 -8.39 -1.86
N GLU A 130 -11.99 -8.85 -1.49
CA GLU A 130 -13.24 -8.27 -1.96
C GLU A 130 -13.42 -6.85 -1.43
N LEU A 131 -14.02 -5.99 -2.24
CA LEU A 131 -14.35 -4.63 -1.85
C LEU A 131 -15.59 -4.65 -0.95
N GLY A 132 -15.43 -4.37 0.35
CA GLY A 132 -16.46 -4.67 1.35
C GLY A 132 -17.81 -3.93 1.25
N ILE A 133 -18.00 -3.03 0.28
CA ILE A 133 -19.23 -2.23 0.13
C ILE A 133 -20.16 -2.79 -0.95
N GLN A 134 -19.62 -3.45 -1.98
CA GLN A 134 -20.40 -4.00 -3.10
C GLN A 134 -19.88 -5.42 -3.40
N GLU A 135 -20.77 -6.40 -3.54
CA GLU A 135 -20.41 -7.82 -3.77
C GLU A 135 -19.68 -8.08 -5.11
N ASN A 136 -19.39 -7.02 -5.87
CA ASN A 136 -18.65 -7.07 -7.12
C ASN A 136 -17.37 -6.22 -6.99
N GLY A 137 -16.22 -6.87 -7.24
CA GLY A 137 -14.92 -6.20 -7.31
C GLY A 137 -13.92 -6.68 -6.27
N ARG A 138 -12.66 -6.79 -6.70
CA ARG A 138 -11.55 -7.22 -5.84
C ARG A 138 -10.35 -6.30 -5.98
N LEU A 139 -9.74 -5.99 -4.84
CA LEU A 139 -8.43 -5.38 -4.75
C LEU A 139 -7.37 -6.47 -4.69
N ILE A 140 -6.33 -6.31 -5.48
CA ILE A 140 -5.14 -7.16 -5.50
C ILE A 140 -3.97 -6.32 -5.00
N VAL A 141 -3.37 -6.76 -3.90
CA VAL A 141 -2.16 -6.15 -3.33
C VAL A 141 -1.01 -7.13 -3.47
N GLN A 142 0.09 -6.67 -4.04
CA GLN A 142 1.24 -7.52 -4.33
C GLN A 142 2.52 -6.90 -3.79
N ASN A 143 3.24 -7.62 -2.93
CA ASN A 143 4.57 -7.27 -2.49
C ASN A 143 5.56 -7.52 -3.64
N ILE A 144 6.19 -6.47 -4.15
CA ILE A 144 7.07 -6.54 -5.32
C ILE A 144 8.41 -7.21 -5.00
N ALA A 145 8.90 -7.11 -3.75
CA ALA A 145 10.18 -7.70 -3.35
C ALA A 145 10.13 -9.24 -3.33
N ARG A 146 8.94 -9.83 -3.16
CA ARG A 146 8.72 -11.28 -3.16
C ARG A 146 8.51 -11.86 -4.57
N GLN A 147 8.20 -11.06 -5.59
CA GLN A 147 8.02 -11.55 -6.97
C GLN A 147 9.31 -12.15 -7.57
N ASN A 148 10.48 -11.70 -7.11
CA ASN A 148 11.78 -12.13 -7.64
C ASN A 148 12.33 -13.42 -7.00
N LEU A 149 11.68 -13.97 -5.97
CA LEU A 149 12.14 -15.19 -5.28
C LEU A 149 11.50 -16.46 -5.85
N THR A 150 10.33 -16.36 -6.50
CA THR A 150 9.67 -17.49 -7.15
C THR A 150 10.15 -17.73 -8.58
N SER A 151 10.80 -16.74 -9.19
CA SER A 151 11.35 -16.80 -10.55
C SER A 151 12.75 -17.44 -10.63
N ASN A 152 13.44 -17.66 -9.51
CA ASN A 152 14.74 -18.33 -9.42
C ASN A 152 14.66 -19.82 -9.02
N LYS A 153 13.50 -20.44 -9.20
CA LYS A 153 13.28 -21.87 -8.90
C LYS A 153 13.17 -22.69 -10.17
N PHE A 154 14.14 -22.55 -11.09
CA PHE A 154 14.40 -23.49 -12.19
C PHE A 154 15.89 -23.51 -12.52
#